data_AF-A0A386ZMK1-F1
#
_entry.id   AF-A0A386ZMK1-F1
#
_cell.length_a   1.000
_cell.length_b   1.000
_cell.length_c   1.000
_cell.angle_alpha   90.00
_cell.angle_beta   90.00
_cell.angle_gamma   90.00
#
_symmetry.space_group_name_H-M   'P 1'
#
loop_
_entity.id
_entity.type
_entity.pdbx_description
1 polymer ?
#
loop_
_entity_poly.entity_id
_entity_poly.type
_entity_poly.pdbx_seq_one_letter_code
_entity_poly.pdbx_strand_id
1 'polypeptide(L)'
;MGRRAKQPNRQFEELVEEAGGVRKALARRVVDRGRGLGLKLSYDHTSIGRWLSGEQPQPPVPQLIADTLTELLGRTITPAMCGMSNARDAAPDLGLEFSLSLSGAVDASTALWRSDIEHRRFLHDTSYAVAVYPAASMRWLTLPGPEHPVSIGSSRRVGQIDVDAVQSMAAAFRDLDNKVGGGKVRSTIVQYLHSSVAPLLRGSFNEHIGRQLFGSTAELVRLAGWAAYDQEDHGLAQRYLIQALRLARAASDGALSAEIMAAMSHQATYVGRPGDAIDLARAAQIAARTAGLAALESECHMVEAHGHAARQDETSCTTALNAAERAYDRARPGEQPVWLAYFDQSYISAKTAHCFRELGDHTRTAQFAQRSLTMSAGYQRGRAFNLSLLASALTVTDPREAVRVGRGALDIAVDLASRRSLSYLRDLRYRLRPFNDLTEVADFRQQILELTRRG
;
A
#
# COMPACT_ATOMS: atom_id res chain seq x y z
N MET A 1 3.72 -37.74 4.86
CA MET A 1 3.36 -36.45 4.22
C MET A 1 2.15 -36.68 3.33
N GLY A 2 0.94 -36.38 3.83
CA GLY A 2 -0.29 -36.50 3.03
C GLY A 2 -0.32 -35.44 1.95
N ARG A 3 -0.39 -35.85 0.68
CA ARG A 3 -0.48 -34.96 -0.48
C ARG A 3 -1.78 -34.17 -0.35
N ARG A 4 -1.69 -32.86 -0.09
CA ARG A 4 -2.85 -31.94 0.01
C ARG A 4 -3.73 -32.13 -1.24
N ALA A 5 -5.02 -32.42 -1.06
CA ALA A 5 -5.93 -32.64 -2.18
C ALA A 5 -5.97 -31.38 -3.07
N LYS A 6 -5.73 -31.56 -4.38
CA LYS A 6 -5.83 -30.46 -5.35
C LYS A 6 -7.30 -30.08 -5.49
N GLN A 7 -7.62 -28.78 -5.44
CA GLN A 7 -8.96 -28.30 -5.74
C GLN A 7 -9.22 -28.42 -7.26
N PRO A 8 -10.40 -28.89 -7.69
CA PRO A 8 -10.76 -28.95 -9.11
C PRO A 8 -10.73 -27.55 -9.76
N ASN A 9 -10.22 -27.47 -11.00
CA ASN A 9 -10.16 -26.24 -11.78
C ASN A 9 -11.48 -26.00 -12.52
N ARG A 10 -12.46 -25.45 -11.82
CA ARG A 10 -13.80 -25.18 -12.36
C ARG A 10 -13.81 -24.18 -13.52
N GLN A 11 -12.91 -23.19 -13.47
CA GLN A 11 -12.78 -22.19 -14.52
C GLN A 11 -12.36 -22.82 -15.85
N PHE A 12 -11.40 -23.74 -15.81
CA PHE A 12 -11.02 -24.50 -17.00
C PHE A 12 -12.12 -25.47 -17.45
N GLU A 13 -12.82 -26.10 -16.51
CA GLU A 13 -13.91 -27.03 -16.81
C GLU A 13 -15.02 -26.34 -17.62
N GLU A 14 -15.50 -25.18 -17.16
CA GLU A 14 -16.51 -24.37 -17.85
C GLU A 14 -16.08 -24.01 -19.29
N LEU A 15 -14.83 -23.55 -19.48
CA LEU A 15 -14.30 -23.20 -20.79
C LEU A 15 -14.13 -24.40 -21.72
N VAL A 16 -13.76 -25.56 -21.17
CA VAL A 16 -13.64 -26.81 -21.95
C VAL A 16 -15.02 -27.30 -22.38
N GLU A 17 -16.03 -27.19 -21.53
CA GLU A 17 -17.42 -27.52 -21.86
C GLU A 17 -17.98 -26.60 -22.95
N GLU A 18 -17.78 -25.28 -22.81
CA GLU A 18 -18.17 -24.27 -23.80
C GLU A 18 -17.51 -24.53 -25.17
N ALA A 19 -16.24 -24.98 -25.16
CA ALA A 19 -15.49 -25.32 -26.36
C ALA A 19 -15.80 -26.71 -26.95
N GLY A 20 -16.87 -27.37 -26.48
CA GLY A 20 -17.36 -28.65 -27.00
C GLY A 20 -16.89 -29.90 -26.24
N GLY A 21 -16.23 -29.77 -25.08
CA GLY A 21 -16.00 -30.84 -24.09
C GLY A 21 -15.01 -31.96 -24.46
N VAL A 22 -14.49 -32.01 -25.69
CA VAL A 22 -13.68 -33.13 -26.17
C VAL A 22 -12.20 -32.99 -25.74
N ARG A 23 -11.83 -33.57 -24.60
CA ARG A 23 -10.47 -33.53 -24.02
C ARG A 23 -9.36 -33.99 -24.98
N LYS A 24 -9.61 -35.02 -25.78
CA LYS A 24 -8.62 -35.53 -26.77
C LYS A 24 -8.36 -34.53 -27.89
N ALA A 25 -9.40 -33.85 -28.36
CA ALA A 25 -9.28 -32.85 -29.42
C ALA A 25 -8.55 -31.59 -28.92
N LEU A 26 -8.85 -31.15 -27.69
CA LEU A 26 -8.15 -30.04 -27.06
C LEU A 26 -6.66 -30.32 -26.90
N ALA A 27 -6.29 -31.50 -26.36
CA ALA A 27 -4.89 -31.89 -26.22
C ALA A 27 -4.15 -31.86 -27.56
N ARG A 28 -4.79 -32.38 -28.63
CA ARG A 28 -4.22 -32.38 -29.97
C ARG A 28 -3.98 -30.96 -30.49
N ARG A 29 -4.95 -30.06 -30.36
CA ARG A 29 -4.83 -28.65 -30.78
C ARG A 29 -3.72 -27.91 -30.03
N VAL A 30 -3.58 -28.12 -28.72
CA VAL A 30 -2.50 -27.53 -27.92
C VAL A 30 -1.13 -28.03 -28.38
N VAL A 31 -0.99 -29.32 -28.66
CA VAL A 31 0.26 -29.91 -29.20
C VAL A 31 0.56 -29.39 -30.61
N ASP A 32 -0.44 -29.32 -31.49
CA ASP A 32 -0.29 -28.82 -32.86
C ASP A 32 0.11 -27.34 -32.88
N ARG A 33 -0.48 -26.51 -31.99
CA ARG A 33 -0.08 -25.11 -31.81
C ARG A 33 1.34 -24.97 -31.29
N GLY A 34 1.72 -25.76 -30.27
CA GLY A 34 3.09 -25.79 -29.76
C GLY A 34 4.10 -26.19 -30.83
N ARG A 35 3.75 -27.18 -31.68
CA ARG A 35 4.57 -27.58 -32.83
C ARG A 35 4.75 -26.43 -33.83
N GLY A 36 3.71 -25.65 -34.09
CA GLY A 36 3.79 -24.43 -34.92
C GLY A 36 4.77 -23.39 -34.41
N LEU A 37 5.06 -23.38 -33.10
CA LEU A 37 6.06 -22.52 -32.46
C LEU A 37 7.43 -23.20 -32.25
N GLY A 38 7.65 -24.39 -32.84
CA GLY A 38 8.90 -25.14 -32.70
C GLY A 38 9.07 -25.89 -31.37
N LEU A 39 8.01 -26.01 -30.55
CA LEU A 39 8.04 -26.71 -29.27
C LEU A 39 7.78 -28.21 -29.44
N LYS A 40 8.56 -29.03 -28.73
CA LYS A 40 8.33 -30.49 -28.65
C LYS A 40 7.46 -30.80 -27.43
N LEU A 41 6.14 -30.82 -27.63
CA LEU A 41 5.15 -31.11 -26.58
C LEU A 41 4.53 -32.50 -26.79
N SER A 42 4.22 -33.18 -25.68
CA SER A 42 3.48 -34.45 -25.69
C SER A 42 2.41 -34.39 -24.60
N TYR A 43 1.19 -34.03 -25.01
CA TYR A 43 0.02 -33.99 -24.13
C TYR A 43 -1.12 -34.78 -24.74
N ASP A 44 -1.93 -35.37 -23.87
CA ASP A 44 -3.08 -36.20 -24.24
C ASP A 44 -4.31 -35.86 -23.37
N HIS A 45 -5.39 -36.61 -23.57
CA HIS A 45 -6.62 -36.48 -22.78
C HIS A 45 -6.39 -36.67 -21.26
N THR A 46 -5.38 -37.42 -20.84
CA THR A 46 -5.03 -37.61 -19.42
C THR A 46 -4.38 -36.36 -18.84
N SER A 47 -3.59 -35.65 -19.64
CA SER A 47 -2.98 -34.36 -19.28
C SER A 47 -4.07 -33.30 -19.04
N ILE A 48 -5.07 -33.23 -19.93
CA ILE A 48 -6.27 -32.38 -19.74
C ILE A 48 -7.01 -32.76 -18.45
N GLY A 49 -7.20 -34.06 -18.20
CA GLY A 49 -7.85 -34.56 -16.97
C GLY A 49 -7.11 -34.14 -15.69
N ARG A 50 -5.77 -34.14 -15.71
CA ARG A 50 -4.95 -33.65 -14.59
C ARG A 50 -5.13 -32.15 -14.39
N TRP A 51 -5.21 -31.36 -15.47
CA TRP A 51 -5.42 -29.91 -15.37
C TRP A 51 -6.82 -29.54 -14.85
N LEU A 52 -7.85 -30.28 -15.27
CA LEU A 52 -9.21 -30.18 -14.70
C LEU A 52 -9.23 -30.55 -13.20
N SER A 53 -8.40 -31.50 -12.80
CA SER A 53 -8.21 -31.89 -11.40
C SER A 53 -7.32 -30.92 -10.59
N GLY A 54 -6.96 -29.77 -11.16
CA GLY A 54 -6.20 -28.71 -10.48
C GLY A 54 -4.68 -28.78 -10.65
N GLU A 55 -4.14 -29.61 -11.55
CA GLU A 55 -2.72 -29.57 -11.91
C GLU A 55 -2.39 -28.38 -12.81
N GLN A 56 -1.32 -27.65 -12.51
CA GLN A 56 -0.89 -26.50 -13.29
C GLN A 56 0.16 -26.91 -14.34
N PRO A 57 -0.08 -26.71 -15.64
CA PRO A 57 0.93 -26.96 -16.66
C PRO A 57 2.06 -25.92 -16.60
N GLN A 58 3.28 -26.34 -16.95
CA GLN A 58 4.44 -25.43 -16.97
C GLN A 58 4.42 -24.51 -18.20
N PRO A 59 4.97 -23.29 -18.12
CA PRO A 59 5.18 -22.43 -19.29
C PRO A 59 5.89 -23.17 -20.44
N PRO A 60 5.54 -22.90 -21.71
CA PRO A 60 4.56 -21.92 -22.20
C PRO A 60 3.12 -22.47 -22.34
N VAL A 61 2.82 -23.63 -21.75
CA VAL A 61 1.59 -24.39 -22.03
C VAL A 61 0.30 -23.70 -21.58
N PRO A 62 0.22 -22.98 -20.44
CA PRO A 62 -0.97 -22.21 -20.09
C PRO A 62 -1.38 -21.20 -21.18
N GLN A 63 -0.41 -20.55 -21.82
CA GLN A 63 -0.68 -19.62 -22.93
C GLN A 63 -1.20 -20.35 -24.16
N LEU A 64 -0.60 -21.49 -24.51
CA LEU A 64 -1.07 -22.31 -25.64
C LEU A 64 -2.50 -22.80 -25.44
N ILE A 65 -2.88 -23.13 -24.21
CA ILE A 65 -4.25 -23.51 -23.84
C ILE A 65 -5.19 -22.31 -24.02
N ALA A 66 -4.81 -21.15 -23.48
CA ALA A 66 -5.59 -19.93 -23.58
C ALA A 66 -5.81 -19.49 -25.05
N ASP A 67 -4.77 -19.52 -25.88
CA ASP A 67 -4.87 -19.20 -27.31
C ASP A 67 -5.74 -20.20 -28.06
N THR A 68 -5.65 -21.49 -27.71
CA THR A 68 -6.47 -22.55 -28.33
C THR A 68 -7.95 -22.34 -27.99
N LEU A 69 -8.26 -22.00 -26.74
CA LEU A 69 -9.64 -21.69 -26.32
C LEU A 69 -10.13 -20.37 -26.92
N THR A 70 -9.25 -19.38 -27.08
CA THR A 70 -9.56 -18.12 -27.78
C THR A 70 -10.04 -18.38 -29.20
N GLU A 71 -9.33 -19.23 -29.93
CA GLU A 71 -9.69 -19.62 -31.29
C GLU A 71 -11.00 -20.41 -31.33
N LEU A 72 -11.21 -21.34 -30.39
CA LEU A 72 -12.41 -22.18 -30.34
C LEU A 72 -13.67 -21.40 -29.96
N LEU A 73 -13.56 -20.41 -29.07
CA LEU A 73 -14.69 -19.67 -28.51
C LEU A 73 -14.94 -18.33 -29.20
N GLY A 74 -14.04 -17.88 -30.08
CA GLY A 74 -14.17 -16.61 -30.80
C GLY A 74 -14.08 -15.36 -29.90
N ARG A 75 -13.55 -15.51 -28.67
CA ARG A 75 -13.36 -14.43 -27.70
C ARG A 75 -12.01 -14.58 -27.00
N THR A 76 -11.38 -13.48 -26.61
CA THR A 76 -10.09 -13.53 -25.91
C THR A 76 -10.21 -14.27 -24.59
N ILE A 77 -9.44 -15.35 -24.46
CA ILE A 77 -9.25 -16.14 -23.24
C ILE A 77 -7.80 -15.98 -22.80
N THR A 78 -7.58 -15.70 -21.51
CA THR A 78 -6.23 -15.62 -20.92
C THR A 78 -5.93 -16.84 -20.05
N PRO A 79 -4.65 -17.15 -19.74
CA PRO A 79 -4.31 -18.23 -18.81
C PRO A 79 -4.99 -18.09 -17.45
N ALA A 80 -5.20 -16.86 -16.99
CA ALA A 80 -5.93 -16.57 -15.75
C ALA A 80 -7.41 -16.94 -15.83
N MET A 81 -8.07 -16.71 -16.97
CA MET A 81 -9.45 -17.15 -17.20
C MET A 81 -9.58 -18.68 -17.21
N CYS A 82 -8.54 -19.40 -17.62
CA CYS A 82 -8.46 -20.85 -17.53
C CYS A 82 -8.15 -21.36 -16.10
N GLY A 83 -8.02 -20.49 -15.10
CA GLY A 83 -7.50 -20.89 -13.79
C GLY A 83 -6.07 -21.44 -13.83
N MET A 84 -5.32 -21.12 -14.90
CA MET A 84 -3.96 -21.59 -15.18
C MET A 84 -2.92 -20.48 -15.11
N SER A 85 -3.02 -19.61 -14.11
CA SER A 85 -1.93 -18.70 -13.78
C SER A 85 -0.87 -19.46 -13.01
N ASN A 86 0.36 -19.55 -13.53
CA ASN A 86 1.47 -20.02 -12.70
C ASN A 86 1.56 -19.15 -11.44
N ALA A 87 1.93 -19.73 -10.30
CA ALA A 87 2.39 -18.95 -9.16
C ALA A 87 3.65 -18.11 -9.50
N ARG A 88 4.33 -18.44 -10.62
CA ARG A 88 5.39 -17.65 -11.26
C ARG A 88 4.89 -16.58 -12.26
N ASP A 89 3.65 -16.68 -12.72
CA ASP A 89 2.97 -15.71 -13.61
C ASP A 89 1.96 -14.83 -12.85
N ALA A 90 1.96 -14.85 -11.51
CA ALA A 90 1.57 -13.64 -10.81
C ALA A 90 2.66 -12.64 -11.14
N ALA A 91 2.39 -11.85 -12.16
CA ALA A 91 3.39 -11.08 -12.83
C ALA A 91 4.13 -10.23 -11.77
N PRO A 92 5.47 -10.15 -11.80
CA PRO A 92 6.24 -9.41 -10.80
C PRO A 92 5.80 -7.94 -10.69
N ASP A 93 5.02 -7.45 -11.65
CA ASP A 93 4.36 -6.15 -11.70
C ASP A 93 2.92 -6.12 -11.13
N LEU A 94 2.37 -7.21 -10.58
CA LEU A 94 1.00 -7.27 -10.05
C LEU A 94 0.73 -6.16 -9.03
N GLY A 95 -0.17 -5.24 -9.36
CA GLY A 95 -0.50 -4.11 -8.50
C GLY A 95 0.48 -2.93 -8.59
N LEU A 96 1.57 -3.03 -9.36
CA LEU A 96 2.44 -1.90 -9.70
C LEU A 96 1.91 -1.07 -10.87
N GLU A 97 0.97 -1.59 -11.64
CA GLU A 97 0.38 -0.83 -12.73
C GLU A 97 -0.85 -0.02 -12.29
N PHE A 98 -0.86 1.27 -12.63
CA PHE A 98 -2.08 2.07 -12.64
C PHE A 98 -2.87 1.77 -13.92
N SER A 99 -3.93 0.95 -13.80
CA SER A 99 -4.77 0.55 -14.93
C SER A 99 -5.47 1.75 -15.58
N LEU A 100 -5.59 1.76 -16.91
CA LEU A 100 -6.36 2.79 -17.63
C LEU A 100 -7.87 2.48 -17.67
N SER A 101 -8.28 1.24 -17.38
CA SER A 101 -9.69 0.83 -17.33
C SER A 101 -10.13 0.50 -15.90
N LEU A 102 -11.41 0.72 -15.62
CA LEU A 102 -12.00 0.40 -14.32
C LEU A 102 -12.02 -1.11 -14.04
N SER A 103 -12.35 -1.92 -15.06
CA SER A 103 -12.32 -3.39 -14.94
C SER A 103 -10.92 -3.90 -14.64
N GLY A 104 -9.90 -3.39 -15.34
CA GLY A 104 -8.50 -3.72 -15.08
C GLY A 104 -8.05 -3.32 -13.68
N ALA A 105 -8.55 -2.20 -13.15
CA ALA A 105 -8.27 -1.78 -11.77
C ALA A 105 -8.88 -2.74 -10.73
N VAL A 106 -10.12 -3.19 -10.95
CA VAL A 106 -10.79 -4.18 -10.08
C VAL A 106 -10.07 -5.52 -10.15
N ASP A 107 -9.68 -5.97 -11.35
CA ASP A 107 -8.96 -7.23 -11.52
C ASP A 107 -7.58 -7.20 -10.87
N ALA A 108 -6.78 -6.14 -11.10
CA ALA A 108 -5.47 -5.98 -10.47
C ALA A 108 -5.57 -5.93 -8.94
N SER A 109 -6.52 -5.16 -8.40
CA SER A 109 -6.73 -5.03 -6.95
C SER A 109 -7.12 -6.37 -6.32
N THR A 110 -8.11 -7.05 -6.90
CA THR A 110 -8.62 -8.31 -6.33
C THR A 110 -7.62 -9.47 -6.49
N ALA A 111 -6.83 -9.48 -7.56
CA ALA A 111 -5.72 -10.42 -7.73
C ALA A 111 -4.58 -10.16 -6.73
N LEU A 112 -4.28 -8.89 -6.43
CA LEU A 112 -3.32 -8.52 -5.37
C LEU A 112 -3.79 -9.03 -4.00
N TRP A 113 -5.04 -8.77 -3.61
CA TRP A 113 -5.58 -9.19 -2.32
C TRP A 113 -5.59 -10.72 -2.17
N ARG A 114 -5.99 -11.44 -3.23
CA ARG A 114 -5.95 -12.90 -3.26
C ARG A 114 -4.52 -13.42 -3.11
N SER A 115 -3.57 -12.83 -3.83
CA SER A 115 -2.16 -13.25 -3.80
C SER A 115 -1.52 -13.01 -2.43
N ASP A 116 -1.91 -11.95 -1.74
CA ASP A 116 -1.44 -11.63 -0.39
C ASP A 116 -2.02 -12.62 0.66
N ILE A 117 -3.31 -12.96 0.58
CA ILE A 117 -3.93 -14.00 1.43
C ILE A 117 -3.30 -15.37 1.20
N GLU A 118 -2.98 -15.70 -0.06
CA GLU A 118 -2.28 -16.94 -0.41
C GLU A 118 -0.80 -16.94 0.04
N HIS A 119 -0.33 -15.86 0.68
CA HIS A 119 1.04 -15.66 1.14
C HIS A 119 2.07 -15.94 0.03
N ARG A 120 1.79 -15.45 -1.18
CA ARG A 120 2.68 -15.67 -2.32
C ARG A 120 4.01 -14.95 -2.10
N ARG A 121 5.09 -15.72 -2.05
CA ARG A 121 6.44 -15.25 -1.71
C ARG A 121 6.88 -14.00 -2.47
N PHE A 122 6.57 -13.91 -3.77
CA PHE A 122 6.99 -12.76 -4.58
C PHE A 122 6.43 -11.41 -4.06
N LEU A 123 5.29 -11.38 -3.37
CA LEU A 123 4.76 -10.12 -2.83
C LEU A 123 5.56 -9.59 -1.64
N HIS A 124 6.13 -10.50 -0.84
CA HIS A 124 6.86 -10.17 0.39
C HIS A 124 8.38 -10.12 0.19
N ASP A 125 8.88 -10.76 -0.86
CA ASP A 125 10.31 -10.80 -1.21
C ASP A 125 10.70 -9.70 -2.22
N THR A 126 9.74 -8.91 -2.72
CA THR A 126 10.01 -7.86 -3.71
C THR A 126 10.29 -6.51 -3.07
N SER A 127 11.41 -5.91 -3.46
CA SER A 127 11.79 -4.54 -3.08
C SER A 127 10.90 -3.48 -3.75
N TYR A 128 10.96 -2.24 -3.23
CA TYR A 128 10.37 -1.08 -3.88
C TYR A 128 10.87 -0.91 -5.32
N ALA A 129 9.94 -0.74 -6.27
CA ALA A 129 10.25 -0.56 -7.69
C ALA A 129 10.41 0.92 -8.05
N VAL A 130 11.49 1.25 -8.77
CA VAL A 130 11.80 2.62 -9.18
C VAL A 130 10.88 3.08 -10.32
N ALA A 131 10.58 4.39 -10.38
CA ALA A 131 9.80 5.04 -11.44
C ALA A 131 8.32 4.64 -11.56
N VAL A 132 7.83 3.72 -10.73
CA VAL A 132 6.43 3.28 -10.76
C VAL A 132 5.48 4.35 -10.21
N TYR A 133 5.84 5.01 -9.09
CA TYR A 133 5.04 6.09 -8.51
C TYR A 133 4.89 7.31 -9.43
N PRO A 134 5.97 7.86 -10.03
CA PRO A 134 5.84 8.91 -11.04
C PRO A 134 4.96 8.50 -12.24
N ALA A 135 5.07 7.26 -12.72
CA ALA A 135 4.20 6.78 -13.79
C ALA A 135 2.72 6.74 -13.38
N ALA A 136 2.43 6.28 -12.15
CA ALA A 136 1.08 6.23 -11.61
C ALA A 136 0.48 7.63 -11.41
N SER A 137 1.22 8.59 -10.86
CA SER A 137 0.74 9.97 -10.68
C SER A 137 0.52 10.69 -12.02
N MET A 138 1.39 10.48 -13.00
CA MET A 138 1.20 11.01 -14.36
C MET A 138 -0.01 10.40 -15.06
N ARG A 139 -0.24 9.10 -14.91
CA ARG A 139 -1.46 8.45 -15.43
C ARG A 139 -2.71 8.98 -14.73
N TRP A 140 -2.68 9.18 -13.41
CA TRP A 140 -3.78 9.79 -12.66
C TRP A 140 -4.12 11.19 -13.19
N LEU A 141 -3.10 12.04 -13.42
CA LEU A 141 -3.23 13.40 -13.95
C LEU A 141 -3.77 13.45 -15.38
N THR A 142 -3.31 12.53 -16.24
CA THR A 142 -3.61 12.55 -17.68
C THR A 142 -4.79 11.67 -18.08
N LEU A 143 -5.36 10.88 -17.15
CA LEU A 143 -6.56 10.08 -17.41
C LEU A 143 -7.73 11.00 -17.80
N PRO A 144 -8.37 10.81 -18.97
CA PRO A 144 -9.36 11.74 -19.48
C PRO A 144 -10.66 11.74 -18.65
N GLY A 145 -11.14 12.95 -18.31
CA GLY A 145 -12.46 13.19 -17.72
C GLY A 145 -12.68 12.61 -16.32
N PRO A 146 -13.83 12.90 -15.68
CA PRO A 146 -14.29 12.14 -14.54
C PRO A 146 -14.70 10.73 -14.97
N GLU A 147 -14.35 9.73 -14.16
CA GLU A 147 -14.88 8.38 -14.37
C GLU A 147 -16.29 8.28 -13.79
N HIS A 148 -17.10 7.42 -14.41
CA HIS A 148 -18.47 7.13 -13.99
C HIS A 148 -18.55 5.64 -13.63
N PRO A 149 -18.30 5.26 -12.36
CA PRO A 149 -18.28 3.86 -11.96
C PRO A 149 -19.70 3.29 -11.97
N VAL A 150 -20.12 2.75 -13.11
CA VAL A 150 -21.41 2.08 -13.32
C VAL A 150 -21.14 0.64 -13.73
N SER A 151 -21.88 -0.29 -13.12
CA SER A 151 -21.81 -1.71 -13.48
C SER A 151 -23.23 -2.26 -13.63
N ILE A 152 -23.53 -2.77 -14.83
CA ILE A 152 -24.79 -3.42 -15.17
C ILE A 152 -24.50 -4.85 -15.65
N GLY A 153 -25.37 -5.80 -15.30
CA GLY A 153 -25.28 -7.19 -15.78
C GLY A 153 -24.87 -8.24 -14.75
N SER A 154 -24.60 -7.85 -13.49
CA SER A 154 -24.39 -8.79 -12.39
C SER A 154 -25.72 -9.09 -11.67
N SER A 155 -25.90 -10.34 -11.24
CA SER A 155 -27.07 -10.75 -10.44
C SER A 155 -27.04 -10.16 -9.03
N ARG A 156 -25.84 -9.86 -8.51
CA ARG A 156 -25.66 -9.21 -7.21
C ARG A 156 -25.91 -7.72 -7.34
N ARG A 157 -27.03 -7.24 -6.79
CA ARG A 157 -27.29 -5.80 -6.62
C ARG A 157 -26.51 -5.28 -5.43
N VAL A 158 -25.88 -4.12 -5.58
CA VAL A 158 -25.15 -3.43 -4.53
C VAL A 158 -25.86 -2.11 -4.24
N GLY A 159 -26.14 -1.85 -2.97
CA GLY A 159 -26.88 -0.68 -2.52
C GLY A 159 -26.19 0.06 -1.37
N GLN A 160 -26.90 1.04 -0.79
CA GLN A 160 -26.34 1.90 0.25
C GLN A 160 -25.93 1.10 1.51
N ILE A 161 -26.69 0.07 1.90
CA ILE A 161 -26.36 -0.78 3.05
C ILE A 161 -24.98 -1.45 2.88
N ASP A 162 -24.63 -1.89 1.67
CA ASP A 162 -23.32 -2.48 1.40
C ASP A 162 -22.21 -1.43 1.56
N VAL A 163 -22.44 -0.21 1.06
CA VAL A 163 -21.51 0.92 1.17
C VAL A 163 -21.30 1.32 2.63
N ASP A 164 -22.37 1.46 3.41
CA ASP A 164 -22.33 1.85 4.82
C ASP A 164 -21.54 0.83 5.65
N ALA A 165 -21.67 -0.46 5.32
CA ALA A 165 -20.88 -1.53 5.95
C ALA A 165 -19.38 -1.41 5.63
N VAL A 166 -19.02 -1.12 4.37
CA VAL A 166 -17.61 -0.90 3.98
C VAL A 166 -17.03 0.34 4.67
N GLN A 167 -17.78 1.44 4.75
CA GLN A 167 -17.37 2.66 5.45
C GLN A 167 -17.16 2.43 6.95
N SER A 168 -18.09 1.73 7.60
CA SER A 168 -18.01 1.39 9.02
C SER A 168 -16.77 0.54 9.32
N MET A 169 -16.48 -0.45 8.46
CA MET A 169 -15.29 -1.27 8.59
C MET A 169 -14.00 -0.48 8.36
N ALA A 170 -13.99 0.46 7.42
CA ALA A 170 -12.84 1.33 7.18
C ALA A 170 -12.52 2.21 8.40
N ALA A 171 -13.55 2.78 9.03
CA ALA A 171 -13.40 3.52 10.29
C ALA A 171 -12.86 2.63 11.42
N ALA A 172 -13.44 1.44 11.61
CA ALA A 172 -13.00 0.50 12.64
C ALA A 172 -11.54 0.05 12.46
N PHE A 173 -11.11 -0.22 11.21
CA PHE A 173 -9.73 -0.59 10.93
C PHE A 173 -8.75 0.56 11.14
N ARG A 174 -9.13 1.81 10.80
CA ARG A 174 -8.31 3.00 11.09
C ARG A 174 -8.08 3.15 12.59
N ASP A 175 -9.14 3.05 13.39
CA ASP A 175 -9.05 3.19 14.84
C ASP A 175 -8.20 2.08 15.47
N LEU A 176 -8.34 0.85 14.95
CA LEU A 176 -7.53 -0.27 15.41
C LEU A 176 -6.05 -0.08 15.04
N ASP A 177 -5.74 0.30 13.79
CA ASP A 177 -4.37 0.57 13.33
C ASP A 177 -3.68 1.63 14.20
N ASN A 178 -4.36 2.73 14.51
CA ASN A 178 -3.84 3.80 15.37
C ASN A 178 -3.49 3.32 16.80
N LYS A 179 -4.24 2.34 17.33
CA LYS A 179 -4.07 1.83 18.70
C LYS A 179 -3.02 0.73 18.80
N VAL A 180 -3.01 -0.25 17.89
CA VAL A 180 -2.18 -1.47 18.02
C VAL A 180 -1.04 -1.59 16.99
N GLY A 181 -1.04 -0.72 15.98
CA GLY A 181 -0.10 -0.74 14.86
C GLY A 181 -0.51 -1.69 13.71
N GLY A 182 -0.08 -1.35 12.50
CA GLY A 182 -0.56 -1.99 11.28
C GLY A 182 -0.23 -3.47 11.10
N GLY A 183 0.81 -3.99 11.76
CA GLY A 183 1.21 -5.39 11.62
C GLY A 183 0.14 -6.40 12.03
N LYS A 184 -0.67 -6.06 13.04
CA LYS A 184 -1.76 -6.91 13.54
C LYS A 184 -3.05 -6.79 12.71
N VAL A 185 -3.18 -5.74 11.91
CA VAL A 185 -4.45 -5.37 11.26
C VAL A 185 -4.46 -5.72 9.76
N ARG A 186 -3.28 -5.74 9.12
CA ARG A 186 -3.15 -5.94 7.67
C ARG A 186 -3.89 -7.18 7.14
N SER A 187 -3.63 -8.36 7.70
CA SER A 187 -4.24 -9.62 7.23
C SER A 187 -5.76 -9.58 7.31
N THR A 188 -6.32 -8.98 8.36
CA THR A 188 -7.77 -8.81 8.53
C THR A 188 -8.37 -7.84 7.51
N ILE A 189 -7.68 -6.71 7.23
CA ILE A 189 -8.09 -5.77 6.17
C ILE A 189 -8.11 -6.48 4.83
N VAL A 190 -7.03 -7.18 4.47
CA VAL A 190 -6.91 -7.85 3.17
C VAL A 190 -7.91 -8.98 3.04
N GLN A 191 -8.16 -9.75 4.10
CA GLN A 191 -9.21 -10.76 4.14
C GLN A 191 -10.58 -10.13 3.87
N TYR A 192 -10.93 -9.03 4.54
CA TYR A 192 -12.19 -8.32 4.31
C TYR A 192 -12.30 -7.77 2.88
N LEU A 193 -11.22 -7.18 2.36
CA LEU A 193 -11.15 -6.72 0.97
C LEU A 193 -11.44 -7.88 -0.01
N HIS A 194 -10.83 -9.04 0.22
CA HIS A 194 -11.02 -10.20 -0.66
C HIS A 194 -12.40 -10.87 -0.52
N SER A 195 -12.86 -11.17 0.69
CA SER A 195 -14.09 -11.95 0.89
C SER A 195 -15.36 -11.11 0.80
N SER A 196 -15.30 -9.85 1.20
CA SER A 196 -16.48 -9.00 1.36
C SER A 196 -16.55 -7.91 0.30
N VAL A 197 -15.44 -7.22 0.01
CA VAL A 197 -15.44 -6.08 -0.92
C VAL A 197 -15.29 -6.51 -2.38
N ALA A 198 -14.45 -7.50 -2.69
CA ALA A 198 -14.25 -7.96 -4.07
C ALA A 198 -15.55 -8.42 -4.77
N PRO A 199 -16.49 -9.12 -4.11
CA PRO A 199 -17.80 -9.41 -4.70
C PRO A 199 -18.67 -8.18 -4.96
N LEU A 200 -18.55 -7.13 -4.13
CA LEU A 200 -19.30 -5.87 -4.31
C LEU A 200 -18.81 -5.10 -5.53
N LEU A 201 -17.48 -5.02 -5.72
CA LEU A 201 -16.89 -4.38 -6.90
C LEU A 201 -17.26 -5.07 -8.22
N ARG A 202 -17.62 -6.36 -8.17
CA ARG A 202 -18.13 -7.16 -9.30
C ARG A 202 -19.67 -7.22 -9.35
N GLY A 203 -20.34 -6.51 -8.44
CA GLY A 203 -21.79 -6.38 -8.42
C GLY A 203 -22.30 -5.40 -9.47
N SER A 204 -23.62 -5.18 -9.44
CA SER A 204 -24.29 -4.14 -10.20
C SER A 204 -24.70 -2.98 -9.32
N PHE A 205 -24.32 -1.77 -9.73
CA PHE A 205 -24.54 -0.52 -9.02
C PHE A 205 -24.68 0.64 -10.01
N ASN A 206 -25.44 1.66 -9.60
CA ASN A 206 -25.46 2.94 -10.29
C ASN A 206 -24.22 3.78 -9.93
N GLU A 207 -24.04 4.91 -10.60
CA GLU A 207 -22.88 5.77 -10.42
C GLU A 207 -22.72 6.29 -8.98
N HIS A 208 -23.81 6.67 -8.34
CA HIS A 208 -23.78 7.21 -6.97
C HIS A 208 -23.27 6.18 -5.96
N ILE A 209 -23.77 4.95 -6.02
CA ILE A 209 -23.29 3.84 -5.20
C ILE A 209 -21.86 3.45 -5.58
N GLY A 210 -21.54 3.42 -6.88
CA GLY A 210 -20.20 3.15 -7.38
C GLY A 210 -19.16 4.11 -6.81
N ARG A 211 -19.40 5.42 -6.88
CA ARG A 211 -18.45 6.43 -6.35
C ARG A 211 -18.15 6.21 -4.87
N GLN A 212 -19.18 6.00 -4.05
CA GLN A 212 -19.00 5.73 -2.63
C GLN A 212 -18.26 4.40 -2.38
N LEU A 213 -18.66 3.32 -3.06
CA LEU A 213 -18.03 2.01 -2.93
C LEU A 213 -16.54 2.05 -3.29
N PHE A 214 -16.17 2.67 -4.41
CA PHE A 214 -14.79 2.81 -4.84
C PHE A 214 -13.98 3.69 -3.88
N GLY A 215 -14.57 4.78 -3.35
CA GLY A 215 -13.92 5.64 -2.36
C GLY A 215 -13.61 4.92 -1.06
N SER A 216 -14.61 4.24 -0.47
CA SER A 216 -14.43 3.47 0.77
C SER A 216 -13.51 2.26 0.58
N THR A 217 -13.51 1.66 -0.61
CA THR A 217 -12.54 0.62 -0.96
C THR A 217 -11.12 1.21 -1.04
N ALA A 218 -10.93 2.35 -1.70
CA ALA A 218 -9.64 3.01 -1.82
C ALA A 218 -9.05 3.35 -0.44
N GLU A 219 -9.90 3.78 0.50
CA GLU A 219 -9.52 4.01 1.89
C GLU A 219 -9.00 2.73 2.59
N LEU A 220 -9.71 1.61 2.47
CA LEU A 220 -9.27 0.31 3.01
C LEU A 220 -7.96 -0.17 2.38
N VAL A 221 -7.82 -0.01 1.07
CA VAL A 221 -6.60 -0.38 0.33
C VAL A 221 -5.43 0.50 0.75
N ARG A 222 -5.66 1.80 1.00
CA ARG A 222 -4.67 2.72 1.57
C ARG A 222 -4.25 2.29 2.99
N LEU A 223 -5.18 1.87 3.83
CA LEU A 223 -4.87 1.33 5.17
C LEU A 223 -4.02 0.06 5.09
N ALA A 224 -4.30 -0.85 4.14
CA ALA A 224 -3.45 -2.02 3.89
C ALA A 224 -2.03 -1.61 3.44
N GLY A 225 -1.92 -0.55 2.62
CA GLY A 225 -0.64 0.05 2.21
C GLY A 225 0.15 0.61 3.38
N TRP A 226 -0.48 1.39 4.26
CA TRP A 226 0.13 1.89 5.50
C TRP A 226 0.55 0.76 6.44
N ALA A 227 -0.27 -0.28 6.55
CA ALA A 227 0.05 -1.43 7.39
C ALA A 227 1.26 -2.21 6.85
N ALA A 228 1.38 -2.39 5.53
CA ALA A 228 2.56 -2.97 4.89
C ALA A 228 3.80 -2.07 5.08
N TYR A 229 3.63 -0.75 4.93
CA TYR A 229 4.67 0.24 5.14
C TYR A 229 5.24 0.18 6.56
N ASP A 230 4.38 0.04 7.57
CA ASP A 230 4.78 -0.07 8.98
C ASP A 230 5.51 -1.38 9.32
N GLN A 231 5.32 -2.41 8.49
CA GLN A 231 6.08 -3.66 8.52
C GLN A 231 7.34 -3.61 7.65
N GLU A 232 7.68 -2.43 7.10
CA GLU A 232 8.80 -2.20 6.19
C GLU A 232 8.75 -3.05 4.91
N ASP A 233 7.57 -3.60 4.57
CA ASP A 233 7.32 -4.29 3.30
C ASP A 233 7.01 -3.24 2.22
N HIS A 234 8.05 -2.50 1.81
CA HIS A 234 7.89 -1.33 0.94
C HIS A 234 7.44 -1.70 -0.48
N GLY A 235 7.81 -2.87 -0.99
CA GLY A 235 7.32 -3.34 -2.30
C GLY A 235 5.82 -3.63 -2.25
N LEU A 236 5.34 -4.27 -1.19
CA LEU A 236 3.90 -4.50 -1.00
C LEU A 236 3.13 -3.21 -0.74
N ALA A 237 3.65 -2.34 0.12
CA ALA A 237 3.06 -1.03 0.39
C ALA A 237 2.90 -0.21 -0.90
N GLN A 238 3.91 -0.28 -1.78
CA GLN A 238 3.88 0.38 -3.09
C GLN A 238 2.71 -0.08 -3.95
N ARG A 239 2.51 -1.40 -4.06
CA ARG A 239 1.40 -2.00 -4.82
C ARG A 239 0.05 -1.55 -4.27
N TYR A 240 -0.11 -1.60 -2.95
CA TYR A 240 -1.35 -1.16 -2.30
C TYR A 240 -1.64 0.32 -2.55
N LEU A 241 -0.66 1.21 -2.42
CA LEU A 241 -0.89 2.64 -2.61
C LEU A 241 -1.18 3.00 -4.08
N ILE A 242 -0.61 2.30 -5.07
CA ILE A 242 -0.97 2.48 -6.48
C ILE A 242 -2.41 2.06 -6.73
N GLN A 243 -2.82 0.89 -6.21
CA GLN A 243 -4.19 0.42 -6.37
C GLN A 243 -5.18 1.33 -5.62
N ALA A 244 -4.82 1.84 -4.44
CA ALA A 244 -5.62 2.82 -3.72
C ALA A 244 -5.82 4.10 -4.56
N LEU A 245 -4.75 4.65 -5.15
CA LEU A 245 -4.82 5.86 -5.99
C LEU A 245 -5.74 5.64 -7.19
N ARG A 246 -5.66 4.45 -7.80
CA ARG A 246 -6.50 4.10 -8.95
C ARG A 246 -7.99 4.01 -8.58
N LEU A 247 -8.30 3.43 -7.42
CA LEU A 247 -9.68 3.31 -6.93
C LEU A 247 -10.23 4.68 -6.48
N ALA A 248 -9.40 5.54 -5.88
CA ALA A 248 -9.77 6.92 -5.56
C ALA A 248 -10.07 7.74 -6.83
N ARG A 249 -9.30 7.53 -7.92
CA ARG A 249 -9.60 8.13 -9.24
C ARG A 249 -10.95 7.67 -9.78
N ALA A 250 -11.28 6.38 -9.66
CA ALA A 250 -12.57 5.83 -10.08
C ALA A 250 -13.75 6.44 -9.29
N ALA A 251 -13.54 6.72 -7.99
CA ALA A 251 -14.51 7.45 -7.17
C ALA A 251 -14.66 8.93 -7.55
N SER A 252 -13.70 9.46 -8.33
CA SER A 252 -13.47 10.90 -8.53
C SER A 252 -13.29 11.65 -7.21
N ASP A 253 -12.62 11.02 -6.25
CA ASP A 253 -12.29 11.62 -4.96
C ASP A 253 -10.89 12.25 -5.03
N GLY A 254 -10.87 13.56 -5.32
CA GLY A 254 -9.62 14.33 -5.42
C GLY A 254 -8.91 14.50 -4.08
N ALA A 255 -9.66 14.62 -2.97
CA ALA A 255 -9.10 14.72 -1.63
C ALA A 255 -8.41 13.42 -1.22
N LEU A 256 -9.08 12.28 -1.39
CA LEU A 256 -8.47 10.98 -1.11
C LEU A 256 -7.28 10.69 -2.06
N SER A 257 -7.36 11.11 -3.32
CA SER A 257 -6.24 10.99 -4.26
C SER A 257 -5.02 11.80 -3.82
N ALA A 258 -5.21 13.04 -3.34
CA ALA A 258 -4.15 13.88 -2.79
C ALA A 258 -3.50 13.22 -1.56
N GLU A 259 -4.32 12.75 -0.62
CA GLU A 259 -3.88 12.02 0.57
C GLU A 259 -3.04 10.78 0.24
N ILE A 260 -3.48 9.98 -0.74
CA ILE A 260 -2.73 8.81 -1.19
C ILE A 260 -1.40 9.22 -1.83
N MET A 261 -1.38 10.26 -2.65
CA MET A 261 -0.13 10.77 -3.25
C MET A 261 0.83 11.36 -2.20
N ALA A 262 0.32 11.99 -1.13
CA ALA A 262 1.12 12.43 0.01
C ALA A 262 1.73 11.24 0.77
N ALA A 263 0.97 10.15 0.96
CA ALA A 263 1.50 8.90 1.51
C ALA A 263 2.57 8.25 0.61
N MET A 264 2.36 8.24 -0.72
CA MET A 264 3.35 7.78 -1.68
C MET A 264 4.63 8.63 -1.63
N SER A 265 4.50 9.96 -1.52
CA SER A 265 5.62 10.90 -1.33
C SER A 265 6.41 10.57 -0.07
N HIS A 266 5.70 10.39 1.05
CA HIS A 266 6.32 10.01 2.31
C HIS A 266 7.10 8.68 2.21
N GLN A 267 6.53 7.68 1.52
CA GLN A 267 7.24 6.43 1.28
C GLN A 267 8.47 6.63 0.40
N ALA A 268 8.37 7.40 -0.69
CA ALA A 268 9.48 7.67 -1.59
C ALA A 268 10.67 8.31 -0.86
N THR A 269 10.44 9.26 0.06
CA THR A 269 11.51 9.82 0.90
C THR A 269 12.18 8.73 1.75
N TYR A 270 11.39 7.87 2.40
CA TYR A 270 11.90 6.83 3.29
C TYR A 270 12.77 5.79 2.57
N VAL A 271 12.45 5.46 1.32
CA VAL A 271 13.23 4.52 0.50
C VAL A 271 14.37 5.19 -0.28
N GLY A 272 14.71 6.44 0.03
CA GLY A 272 15.84 7.16 -0.58
C GLY A 272 15.57 7.67 -1.99
N ARG A 273 14.30 8.00 -2.32
CA ARG A 273 13.86 8.52 -3.62
C ARG A 273 13.27 9.92 -3.48
N PRO A 274 14.04 10.92 -3.02
CA PRO A 274 13.49 12.24 -2.70
C PRO A 274 13.03 13.04 -3.94
N GLY A 275 13.57 12.76 -5.13
CA GLY A 275 13.05 13.33 -6.38
C GLY A 275 11.62 12.90 -6.65
N ASP A 276 11.38 11.58 -6.64
CA ASP A 276 10.04 11.00 -6.78
C ASP A 276 9.08 11.55 -5.69
N ALA A 277 9.58 11.73 -4.45
CA ALA A 277 8.80 12.29 -3.34
C ALA A 277 8.31 13.72 -3.60
N ILE A 278 9.17 14.60 -4.13
CA ILE A 278 8.83 15.99 -4.46
C ILE A 278 7.78 16.03 -5.58
N ASP A 279 7.94 15.21 -6.63
CA ASP A 279 6.99 15.16 -7.74
C ASP A 279 5.60 14.69 -7.29
N LEU A 280 5.56 13.66 -6.43
CA LEU A 280 4.32 13.16 -5.83
C LEU A 280 3.66 14.20 -4.92
N ALA A 281 4.44 14.92 -4.12
CA ALA A 281 3.94 15.99 -3.26
C ALA A 281 3.29 17.11 -4.06
N ARG A 282 3.89 17.51 -5.19
CA ARG A 282 3.35 18.53 -6.09
C ARG A 282 2.08 18.06 -6.81
N ALA A 283 2.05 16.80 -7.24
CA ALA A 283 0.84 16.20 -7.79
C ALA A 283 -0.30 16.15 -6.74
N ALA A 284 0.02 15.82 -5.49
CA ALA A 284 -0.91 15.86 -4.37
C ALA A 284 -1.45 17.27 -4.13
N GLN A 285 -0.62 18.32 -4.20
CA GLN A 285 -1.06 19.71 -4.06
C GLN A 285 -2.07 20.12 -5.14
N ILE A 286 -1.89 19.68 -6.39
CA ILE A 286 -2.86 19.95 -7.47
C ILE A 286 -4.22 19.38 -7.08
N ALA A 287 -4.27 18.12 -6.66
CA ALA A 287 -5.48 17.44 -6.25
C ALA A 287 -6.12 18.07 -4.98
N ALA A 288 -5.30 18.43 -3.99
CA ALA A 288 -5.75 19.06 -2.75
C ALA A 288 -6.39 20.44 -2.98
N ARG A 289 -5.80 21.26 -3.86
CA ARG A 289 -6.37 22.57 -4.24
C ARG A 289 -7.71 22.43 -4.93
N THR A 290 -7.86 21.46 -5.83
CA THR A 290 -9.15 21.18 -6.47
C THR A 290 -10.21 20.73 -5.45
N ALA A 291 -9.82 20.01 -4.41
CA ALA A 291 -10.72 19.59 -3.33
C ALA A 291 -11.07 20.72 -2.33
N GLY A 292 -10.33 21.85 -2.36
CA GLY A 292 -10.59 22.99 -1.47
C GLY A 292 -10.21 22.76 0.00
N LEU A 293 -9.38 21.75 0.31
CA LEU A 293 -9.01 21.41 1.69
C LEU A 293 -7.63 22.00 2.05
N ALA A 294 -7.62 23.14 2.74
CA ALA A 294 -6.38 23.84 3.11
C ALA A 294 -5.46 23.02 4.05
N ALA A 295 -6.02 22.22 4.95
CA ALA A 295 -5.24 21.32 5.80
C ALA A 295 -4.52 20.24 4.98
N LEU A 296 -5.16 19.73 3.93
CA LEU A 296 -4.55 18.74 3.04
C LEU A 296 -3.48 19.39 2.15
N GLU A 297 -3.68 20.62 1.70
CA GLU A 297 -2.65 21.41 1.01
C GLU A 297 -1.42 21.60 1.92
N SER A 298 -1.63 21.88 3.20
CA SER A 298 -0.55 21.96 4.19
C SER A 298 0.23 20.65 4.30
N GLU A 299 -0.47 19.52 4.41
CA GLU A 299 0.19 18.20 4.45
C GLU A 299 1.03 17.94 3.20
N CYS A 300 0.51 18.28 2.02
CA CYS A 300 1.23 18.11 0.76
C CYS A 300 2.52 18.96 0.73
N HIS A 301 2.51 20.17 1.27
CA HIS A 301 3.71 20.99 1.43
C HIS A 301 4.69 20.41 2.48
N MET A 302 4.19 19.80 3.55
CA MET A 302 5.05 19.15 4.55
C MET A 302 5.83 17.97 3.96
N VAL A 303 5.20 17.15 3.13
CA VAL A 303 5.91 16.03 2.46
C VAL A 303 6.83 16.51 1.34
N GLU A 304 6.53 17.63 0.67
CA GLU A 304 7.47 18.30 -0.26
C GLU A 304 8.71 18.80 0.49
N ALA A 305 8.53 19.47 1.62
CA ALA A 305 9.63 19.95 2.46
C ALA A 305 10.56 18.81 2.88
N HIS A 306 9.99 17.68 3.29
CA HIS A 306 10.76 16.50 3.68
C HIS A 306 11.57 15.92 2.50
N GLY A 307 11.00 15.93 1.28
CA GLY A 307 11.72 15.55 0.07
C GLY A 307 12.91 16.47 -0.22
N HIS A 308 12.76 17.80 -0.04
CA HIS A 308 13.87 18.75 -0.16
C HIS A 308 14.93 18.58 0.93
N ALA A 309 14.52 18.34 2.17
CA ALA A 309 15.42 18.06 3.28
C ALA A 309 16.28 16.81 3.01
N ALA A 310 15.67 15.74 2.49
CA ALA A 310 16.39 14.53 2.09
C ALA A 310 17.37 14.75 0.92
N ARG A 311 17.24 15.84 0.15
CA ARG A 311 18.22 16.29 -0.85
C ARG A 311 19.28 17.24 -0.29
N GLN A 312 19.25 17.54 1.01
CA GLN A 312 20.08 18.57 1.64
C GLN A 312 19.86 19.98 1.07
N ASP A 313 18.64 20.25 0.58
CA ASP A 313 18.25 21.57 0.07
C ASP A 313 17.46 22.34 1.13
N GLU A 314 18.18 23.00 2.05
CA GLU A 314 17.59 23.75 3.16
C GLU A 314 16.69 24.90 2.71
N THR A 315 17.06 25.59 1.61
CA THR A 315 16.30 26.74 1.09
C THR A 315 14.92 26.31 0.60
N SER A 316 14.85 25.26 -0.23
CA SER A 316 13.57 24.76 -0.72
C SER A 316 12.76 24.08 0.37
N CYS A 317 13.43 23.37 1.29
CA CYS A 317 12.79 22.79 2.48
C CYS A 317 12.09 23.88 3.31
N THR A 318 12.80 24.95 3.65
CA THR A 318 12.26 26.07 4.43
C THR A 318 11.11 26.77 3.69
N THR A 319 11.23 26.94 2.37
CA THR A 319 10.17 27.52 1.54
C THR A 319 8.89 26.68 1.61
N ALA A 320 9.01 25.36 1.49
CA ALA A 320 7.87 24.44 1.58
C ALA A 320 7.28 24.37 3.00
N LEU A 321 8.10 24.38 4.06
CA LEU A 321 7.62 24.47 5.45
C LEU A 321 6.78 25.74 5.68
N ASN A 322 7.27 26.89 5.21
CA ASN A 322 6.53 28.15 5.31
C ASN A 322 5.22 28.12 4.51
N ALA A 323 5.18 27.42 3.37
CA ALA A 323 3.96 27.23 2.60
C ALA A 323 2.96 26.33 3.34
N ALA A 324 3.44 25.28 4.00
CA ALA A 324 2.64 24.40 4.82
C ALA A 324 1.99 25.14 6.00
N GLU A 325 2.76 25.94 6.74
CA GLU A 325 2.25 26.76 7.85
C GLU A 325 1.16 27.72 7.37
N ARG A 326 1.42 28.47 6.28
CA ARG A 326 0.40 29.37 5.70
C ARG A 326 -0.87 28.65 5.27
N ALA A 327 -0.77 27.43 4.76
CA ALA A 327 -1.93 26.62 4.37
C ALA A 327 -2.70 26.12 5.60
N TYR A 328 -2.00 25.73 6.65
CA TYR A 328 -2.61 25.32 7.91
C TYR A 328 -3.33 26.48 8.61
N ASP A 329 -2.77 27.69 8.62
CA ASP A 329 -3.41 28.88 9.18
C ASP A 329 -4.73 29.25 8.47
N ARG A 330 -4.88 28.87 7.19
CA ARG A 330 -6.15 29.01 6.45
C ARG A 330 -7.16 27.92 6.78
N ALA A 331 -6.72 26.78 7.31
CA ALA A 331 -7.60 25.66 7.62
C ALA A 331 -8.53 26.01 8.78
N ARG A 332 -9.83 25.81 8.58
CA ARG A 332 -10.83 26.10 9.61
C ARG A 332 -11.10 24.85 10.46
N PRO A 333 -11.10 24.98 11.80
CA PRO A 333 -11.51 23.90 12.67
C PRO A 333 -12.93 23.41 12.32
N GLY A 334 -13.10 22.10 12.16
CA GLY A 334 -14.41 21.49 11.86
C GLY A 334 -14.76 21.35 10.38
N GLU A 335 -14.01 21.96 9.45
CA GLU A 335 -14.21 21.78 7.99
C GLU A 335 -13.42 20.58 7.43
N GLN A 336 -12.59 19.93 8.24
CA GLN A 336 -11.75 18.81 7.81
C GLN A 336 -12.51 17.48 7.85
N PRO A 337 -12.35 16.60 6.85
CA PRO A 337 -12.86 15.23 6.92
C PRO A 337 -12.30 14.47 8.12
N VAL A 338 -13.09 13.56 8.71
CA VAL A 338 -12.70 12.75 9.87
C VAL A 338 -11.37 12.02 9.68
N TRP A 339 -11.07 11.57 8.45
CA TRP A 339 -9.84 10.87 8.13
C TRP A 339 -8.59 11.75 8.14
N LEU A 340 -8.73 13.09 8.08
CA LEU A 340 -7.65 14.08 8.14
C LEU A 340 -7.46 14.63 9.58
N ALA A 341 -8.29 14.24 10.54
CA ALA A 341 -8.25 14.75 11.90
C ALA A 341 -6.94 14.47 12.67
N TYR A 342 -6.05 13.61 12.14
CA TYR A 342 -4.71 13.42 12.69
C TYR A 342 -3.75 14.57 12.35
N PHE A 343 -4.07 15.38 11.33
CA PHE A 343 -3.23 16.47 10.85
C PHE A 343 -3.46 17.72 11.71
N ASP A 344 -2.73 17.76 12.83
CA ASP A 344 -2.75 18.87 13.80
C ASP A 344 -1.38 19.54 13.93
N GLN A 345 -1.28 20.54 14.80
CA GLN A 345 -0.03 21.24 15.08
C GLN A 345 1.08 20.31 15.59
N SER A 346 0.71 19.21 16.27
CA SER A 346 1.65 18.22 16.78
C SER A 346 2.24 17.40 15.62
N TYR A 347 1.43 17.02 14.65
CA TYR A 347 1.85 16.36 13.42
C TYR A 347 2.77 17.28 12.58
N ILE A 348 2.39 18.54 12.39
CA ILE A 348 3.23 19.53 11.70
C ILE A 348 4.59 19.63 12.39
N SER A 349 4.60 19.79 13.72
CA SER A 349 5.84 19.85 14.50
C SER A 349 6.70 18.59 14.32
N ALA A 350 6.09 17.40 14.31
CA ALA A 350 6.81 16.15 14.08
C ALA A 350 7.46 16.09 12.69
N LYS A 351 6.74 16.51 11.65
CA LYS A 351 7.25 16.53 10.27
C LYS A 351 8.32 17.61 10.07
N THR A 352 8.18 18.77 10.68
CA THR A 352 9.22 19.81 10.72
C THR A 352 10.49 19.30 11.38
N ALA A 353 10.37 18.61 12.52
CA ALA A 353 11.51 17.98 13.19
C ALA A 353 12.20 16.93 12.30
N HIS A 354 11.44 16.14 11.54
CA HIS A 354 12.01 15.22 10.56
C HIS A 354 12.82 15.94 9.48
N CYS A 355 12.32 17.05 8.94
CA CYS A 355 13.07 17.84 7.96
C CYS A 355 14.41 18.32 8.52
N PHE A 356 14.41 18.89 9.74
CA PHE A 356 15.66 19.34 10.37
C PHE A 356 16.60 18.19 10.73
N ARG A 357 16.06 17.01 11.04
CA ARG A 357 16.90 15.82 11.26
C ARG A 357 17.63 15.43 9.99
N GLU A 358 16.95 15.41 8.85
CA GLU A 358 17.58 15.10 7.56
C GLU A 358 18.65 16.14 7.21
N LEU A 359 18.42 17.43 7.51
CA LEU A 359 19.39 18.51 7.34
C LEU A 359 20.54 18.52 8.35
N GLY A 360 20.55 17.62 9.33
CA GLY A 360 21.59 17.55 10.37
C GLY A 360 21.49 18.61 11.47
N ASP A 361 20.39 19.36 11.55
CA ASP A 361 20.19 20.37 12.60
C ASP A 361 19.56 19.75 13.85
N HIS A 362 20.42 19.28 14.76
CA HIS A 362 19.98 18.63 16.00
C HIS A 362 19.20 19.55 16.93
N THR A 363 19.51 20.85 16.96
CA THR A 363 18.85 21.83 17.83
C THR A 363 17.40 22.04 17.41
N ARG A 364 17.16 22.36 16.13
CA ARG A 364 15.80 22.52 15.59
C ARG A 364 15.06 21.18 15.60
N THR A 365 15.74 20.06 15.36
CA THR A 365 15.12 18.73 15.51
C THR A 365 14.57 18.52 16.92
N ALA A 366 15.38 18.73 17.96
CA ALA A 366 14.96 18.54 19.35
C ALA A 366 13.81 19.50 19.73
N GLN A 367 13.89 20.76 19.33
CA GLN A 367 12.86 21.76 19.60
C GLN A 367 11.48 21.34 19.04
N PHE A 368 11.43 20.99 17.75
CA PHE A 368 10.17 20.63 17.10
C PHE A 368 9.69 19.23 17.51
N ALA A 369 10.60 18.28 17.76
CA ALA A 369 10.24 16.96 18.27
C ALA A 369 9.61 17.08 19.68
N GLN A 370 10.15 17.93 20.56
CA GLN A 370 9.56 18.20 21.86
C GLN A 370 8.16 18.81 21.76
N ARG A 371 7.95 19.78 20.85
CA ARG A 371 6.62 20.37 20.59
C ARG A 371 5.61 19.33 20.13
N SER A 372 6.04 18.37 19.31
CA SER A 372 5.15 17.31 18.80
C SER A 372 4.61 16.36 19.88
N LEU A 373 5.17 16.37 21.09
CA LEU A 373 4.74 15.51 22.20
C LEU A 373 3.46 15.98 22.90
N THR A 374 2.92 17.15 22.54
CA THR A 374 1.60 17.63 22.99
C THR A 374 0.43 17.02 22.21
N MET A 375 0.70 15.97 21.42
CA MET A 375 -0.31 15.21 20.68
C MET A 375 -1.37 14.53 21.57
N SER A 376 -2.52 14.21 20.96
CA SER A 376 -3.60 13.48 21.61
C SER A 376 -3.20 12.05 22.06
N ALA A 377 -3.70 11.60 23.21
CA ALA A 377 -3.34 10.32 23.83
C ALA A 377 -3.69 9.05 23.01
N GLY A 378 -4.50 9.18 21.95
CA GLY A 378 -4.90 8.07 21.08
C GLY A 378 -3.84 7.58 20.09
N TYR A 379 -2.74 8.32 19.91
CA TYR A 379 -1.72 8.05 18.87
C TYR A 379 -0.43 7.46 19.42
N GLN A 380 -0.52 6.32 20.12
CA GLN A 380 0.63 5.70 20.80
C GLN A 380 1.81 5.42 19.85
N ARG A 381 1.52 4.90 18.64
CA ARG A 381 2.53 4.68 17.60
C ARG A 381 3.24 5.98 17.19
N GLY A 382 2.48 7.05 16.97
CA GLY A 382 3.03 8.37 16.65
C GLY A 382 3.91 8.92 17.78
N ARG A 383 3.46 8.76 19.04
CA ARG A 383 4.22 9.15 20.22
C ARG A 383 5.57 8.44 20.33
N ALA A 384 5.62 7.13 20.06
CA ALA A 384 6.86 6.36 20.05
C ALA A 384 7.87 6.89 19.00
N PHE A 385 7.40 7.24 17.80
CA PHE A 385 8.26 7.86 16.77
C PHE A 385 8.81 9.21 17.22
N ASN A 386 7.96 10.06 17.78
CA ASN A 386 8.34 11.42 18.17
C ASN A 386 9.30 11.42 19.37
N LEU A 387 9.12 10.51 20.32
CA LEU A 387 10.08 10.29 21.41
C LEU A 387 11.42 9.77 20.89
N SER A 388 11.41 8.82 19.95
CA SER A 388 12.63 8.32 19.32
C SER A 388 13.37 9.41 18.53
N LEU A 389 12.62 10.27 17.83
CA LEU A 389 13.15 11.42 17.10
C LEU A 389 13.81 12.43 18.05
N LEU A 390 13.12 12.80 19.13
CA LEU A 390 13.69 13.70 20.16
C LEU A 390 14.95 13.09 20.79
N ALA A 391 14.89 11.83 21.22
CA ALA A 391 16.03 11.13 21.78
C ALA A 391 17.22 11.11 20.81
N SER A 392 16.97 10.86 19.52
CA SER A 392 18.03 10.85 18.50
C SER A 392 18.74 12.21 18.37
N ALA A 393 18.01 13.31 18.47
CA ALA A 393 18.56 14.66 18.40
C ALA A 393 19.38 15.02 19.65
N LEU A 394 18.96 14.52 20.83
CA LEU A 394 19.62 14.78 22.10
C LEU A 394 20.93 14.00 22.27
N THR A 395 21.17 12.94 21.48
CA THR A 395 22.41 12.13 21.59
C THR A 395 23.69 12.94 21.48
N VAL A 396 23.67 14.07 20.77
CA VAL A 396 24.85 14.92 20.56
C VAL A 396 25.10 15.86 21.73
N THR A 397 24.05 16.32 22.41
CA THR A 397 24.15 17.35 23.47
C THR A 397 24.08 16.75 24.87
N ASP A 398 23.21 15.77 25.09
CA ASP A 398 23.02 15.09 26.37
C ASP A 398 22.61 13.62 26.15
N PRO A 399 23.59 12.69 26.06
CA PRO A 399 23.32 11.26 25.92
C PRO A 399 22.48 10.66 27.05
N ARG A 400 22.54 11.21 28.27
CA ARG A 400 21.77 10.70 29.42
C ARG A 400 20.30 11.06 29.27
N GLU A 401 20.03 12.29 28.87
CA GLU A 401 18.68 12.74 28.56
C GLU A 401 18.10 12.02 27.33
N ALA A 402 18.92 11.75 26.32
CA ALA A 402 18.54 10.91 25.19
C ALA A 402 18.09 9.51 25.62
N VAL A 403 18.78 8.89 26.59
CA VAL A 403 18.35 7.61 27.20
C VAL A 403 17.03 7.77 27.95
N ARG A 404 16.87 8.82 28.77
CA ARG A 404 15.64 9.07 29.53
C ARG A 404 14.42 9.19 28.62
N VAL A 405 14.51 10.00 27.56
CA VAL A 405 13.46 10.16 26.55
C VAL A 405 13.26 8.87 25.75
N GLY A 406 14.36 8.22 25.36
CA GLY A 406 14.36 6.98 24.59
C GLY A 406 13.68 5.81 25.30
N ARG A 407 13.78 5.72 26.64
CA ARG A 407 13.05 4.73 27.44
C ARG A 407 11.53 4.86 27.28
N GLY A 408 11.01 6.08 27.23
CA GLY A 408 9.58 6.29 26.94
C GLY A 408 9.17 5.78 25.56
N ALA A 409 10.05 5.87 24.56
CA ALA A 409 9.79 5.27 23.24
C ALA A 409 9.83 3.74 23.30
N LEU A 410 10.80 3.19 24.03
CA LEU A 410 10.98 1.76 24.23
C LEU A 410 9.76 1.13 24.91
N ASP A 411 9.28 1.72 25.99
CA ASP A 411 8.13 1.24 26.77
C ASP A 411 6.87 1.11 25.89
N ILE A 412 6.64 2.09 25.02
CA ILE A 412 5.51 2.05 24.07
C ILE A 412 5.76 0.99 22.98
N ALA A 413 6.99 0.89 22.46
CA ALA A 413 7.31 0.00 21.35
C ALA A 413 7.19 -1.49 21.69
N VAL A 414 7.29 -1.88 22.97
CA VAL A 414 7.15 -3.28 23.42
C VAL A 414 5.80 -3.87 23.05
N ASP A 415 4.72 -3.08 23.13
CA ASP A 415 3.36 -3.56 22.89
C ASP A 415 2.85 -3.31 21.44
N LEU A 416 3.62 -2.57 20.65
CA LEU A 416 3.28 -2.18 19.28
C LEU A 416 3.75 -3.19 18.23
N ALA A 417 2.85 -3.55 17.30
CA ALA A 417 3.21 -4.35 16.13
C ALA A 417 3.69 -3.47 14.96
N SER A 418 4.86 -2.84 15.10
CA SER A 418 5.47 -1.99 14.06
C SER A 418 6.98 -2.20 13.95
N ARG A 419 7.44 -2.69 12.80
CA ARG A 419 8.88 -2.83 12.51
C ARG A 419 9.55 -1.46 12.35
N ARG A 420 8.83 -0.48 11.79
CA ARG A 420 9.32 0.91 11.69
C ARG A 420 9.66 1.50 13.06
N SER A 421 8.86 1.24 14.09
CA SER A 421 9.15 1.70 15.46
C SER A 421 10.43 1.07 16.00
N LEU A 422 10.64 -0.23 15.72
CA LEU A 422 11.89 -0.91 16.05
C LEU A 422 13.09 -0.34 15.29
N SER A 423 12.94 0.05 14.03
CA SER A 423 14.02 0.65 13.24
C SER A 423 14.45 2.03 13.76
N TYR A 424 13.52 2.84 14.27
CA TYR A 424 13.87 4.09 14.96
C TYR A 424 14.67 3.83 16.24
N LEU A 425 14.30 2.79 17.02
CA LEU A 425 15.09 2.39 18.18
C LEU A 425 16.46 1.83 17.78
N ARG A 426 16.57 1.08 16.67
CA ARG A 426 17.86 0.60 16.13
C ARG A 426 18.77 1.77 15.73
N ASP A 427 18.23 2.79 15.09
CA ASP A 427 18.97 4.03 14.76
C ASP A 427 19.44 4.74 16.04
N LEU A 428 18.57 4.93 17.02
CA LEU A 428 18.93 5.51 18.33
C LEU A 428 20.05 4.71 19.01
N ARG A 429 19.94 3.37 19.04
CA ARG A 429 20.97 2.47 19.59
C ARG A 429 22.32 2.62 18.86
N TYR A 430 22.28 2.82 17.55
CA TYR A 430 23.48 3.05 16.75
C TYR A 430 24.12 4.41 17.08
N ARG A 431 23.33 5.48 17.14
CA ARG A 431 23.79 6.85 17.49
C ARG A 431 24.39 6.93 18.88
N LEU A 432 23.90 6.14 19.82
CA LEU A 432 24.43 6.08 21.19
C LEU A 432 25.72 5.24 21.33
N ARG A 433 26.19 4.55 20.28
CA ARG A 433 27.41 3.72 20.32
C ARG A 433 28.66 4.45 20.84
N PRO A 434 28.91 5.73 20.52
CA PRO A 434 30.10 6.43 21.01
C PRO A 434 30.13 6.65 22.53
N PHE A 435 28.99 6.57 23.22
CA PHE A 435 28.85 6.89 24.66
C PHE A 435 28.71 5.64 25.54
N ASN A 436 29.31 4.54 25.09
CA ASN A 436 29.12 3.22 25.67
C ASN A 436 29.77 2.98 27.03
N ASP A 437 30.66 3.89 27.39
CA ASP A 437 31.34 4.06 28.66
C ASP A 437 30.40 4.60 29.77
N LEU A 438 29.26 5.18 29.40
CA LEU A 438 28.19 5.51 30.34
C LEU A 438 27.31 4.28 30.59
N THR A 439 27.25 3.83 31.85
CA THR A 439 26.49 2.62 32.23
C THR A 439 25.03 2.68 31.78
N GLU A 440 24.32 3.79 32.01
CA GLU A 440 22.92 3.90 31.59
C GLU A 440 22.71 3.80 30.07
N VAL A 441 23.70 4.24 29.27
CA VAL A 441 23.66 4.16 27.82
C VAL A 441 23.91 2.71 27.39
N ALA A 442 24.91 2.05 27.97
CA ALA A 442 25.18 0.64 27.69
C ALA A 442 23.96 -0.24 27.99
N ASP A 443 23.34 -0.06 29.15
CA ASP A 443 22.14 -0.79 29.57
C ASP A 443 20.97 -0.55 28.61
N PHE A 444 20.69 0.71 28.28
CA PHE A 444 19.60 1.05 27.37
C PHE A 444 19.83 0.49 25.96
N ARG A 445 21.06 0.55 25.44
CA ARG A 445 21.41 -0.05 24.15
C ARG A 445 21.22 -1.57 24.16
N GLN A 446 21.49 -2.22 25.27
CA GLN A 446 21.26 -3.66 25.45
C GLN A 446 19.75 -3.99 25.47
N GLN A 447 18.94 -3.20 26.17
CA GLN A 447 17.47 -3.34 26.18
C GLN A 447 16.88 -3.24 24.75
N ILE A 448 17.32 -2.25 23.96
CA ILE A 448 16.89 -2.13 22.55
C ILE A 448 17.31 -3.36 21.75
N LEU A 449 18.55 -3.86 21.95
CA LEU A 449 19.02 -5.06 21.23
C LEU A 449 18.17 -6.29 21.55
N GLU A 450 17.77 -6.46 22.81
CA GLU A 450 16.92 -7.58 23.22
C GLU A 450 15.51 -7.48 22.62
N LEU A 451 14.91 -6.29 22.61
CA LEU A 451 13.60 -6.10 21.98
C LEU A 451 13.66 -6.34 20.47
N THR A 452 14.64 -5.75 19.79
CA THR A 452 14.76 -5.77 18.33
C THR A 452 15.23 -7.10 17.75
N ARG A 453 15.65 -8.06 18.59
CA ARG A 453 15.89 -9.46 18.23
C ARG A 453 14.64 -10.33 18.27
N ARG A 454 13.61 -9.92 19.03
CA ARG A 454 12.36 -10.67 19.20
C ARG A 454 11.33 -10.39 18.10
N GLY A 455 11.42 -9.23 17.43
CA GLY A 455 10.53 -8.80 16.35
C GLY A 455 11.28 -8.54 15.06
#